data_AF-A0A0J9U2B0-F1
#
_entry.id   AF-A0A0J9U2B0-F1
#
_cell.length_a   1.000
_cell.length_b   1.000
_cell.length_c   1.000
_cell.angle_alpha   90.00
_cell.angle_beta   90.00
_cell.angle_gamma   90.00
#
_symmetry.space_group_name_H-M   'P 1'
#
loop_
_entity.id
_entity.type
_entity.pdbx_description
1 polymer ?
#
loop_
_entity_poly.entity_id
_entity_poly.type
_entity_poly.pdbx_seq_one_letter_code
_entity_poly.pdbx_strand_id
1 'polypeptide(L)'
;MSKVKIGNEIINPSQIHTNLDLNIIRPYEYDNLRKLISVHYNILEVYDKNEQKISMMNILNEYLQYCNANSTRSDLILFIEEFFNNYYYKKKNVYDEIYKDCSVDTQSQKDYCEIYKKCITEFKCDFSLIEQNPEEYVNNKKELHQKMNKGGLWMENIVRFFEKTSDISSSASVITGTVVALFFTTFALYKVLKNYI
;
A
#
# COMPACT_ATOMS: atom_id res chain seq x y z
N MET A 1 14.55 -24.38 -4.89
CA MET A 1 15.21 -23.18 -4.36
C MET A 1 14.11 -22.21 -3.95
N SER A 2 13.93 -21.91 -2.66
CA SER A 2 12.75 -21.18 -2.17
C SER A 2 12.60 -19.83 -2.87
N LYS A 3 11.42 -19.58 -3.46
CA LYS A 3 11.05 -18.35 -4.20
C LYS A 3 10.70 -17.17 -3.27
N VAL A 4 10.78 -17.37 -1.96
CA VAL A 4 10.40 -16.40 -0.92
C VAL A 4 11.61 -16.19 -0.03
N LYS A 5 12.32 -15.09 -0.26
CA LYS A 5 13.51 -14.73 0.50
C LYS A 5 13.23 -13.50 1.34
N ILE A 6 12.67 -12.45 0.76
CA ILE A 6 12.46 -11.17 1.43
C ILE A 6 11.37 -11.28 2.50
N GLY A 7 10.21 -11.84 2.16
CA GLY A 7 9.12 -12.04 3.10
C GLY A 7 9.54 -12.88 4.31
N ASN A 8 10.25 -13.99 4.08
CA ASN A 8 10.73 -14.86 5.15
C ASN A 8 11.63 -14.11 6.14
N GLU A 9 12.53 -13.26 5.65
CA GLU A 9 13.42 -12.46 6.49
C GLU A 9 12.68 -11.34 7.24
N ILE A 10 11.56 -10.84 6.68
CA ILE A 10 10.70 -9.87 7.36
C ILE A 10 9.90 -10.51 8.51
N ILE A 11 9.44 -11.77 8.37
CA ILE A 11 8.55 -12.41 9.38
C ILE A 11 9.28 -13.29 10.39
N ASN A 12 10.46 -13.81 10.03
CA ASN A 12 11.31 -14.69 10.81
C ASN A 12 12.79 -14.41 10.45
N PRO A 13 13.32 -13.22 10.77
CA PRO A 13 14.71 -12.88 10.46
C PRO A 13 15.64 -13.94 11.05
N SER A 14 16.51 -14.52 10.22
CA SER A 14 17.49 -15.47 10.75
C SER A 14 18.43 -14.76 11.74
N GLN A 15 18.97 -15.50 12.73
CA GLN A 15 19.98 -14.95 13.65
C GLN A 15 21.27 -14.51 12.93
N ILE A 16 21.41 -14.83 11.65
CA ILE A 16 22.54 -14.46 10.79
C ILE A 16 22.11 -13.23 9.98
N HIS A 17 22.14 -12.06 10.64
CA HIS A 17 22.09 -10.71 10.08
C HIS A 17 21.57 -10.58 8.65
N THR A 18 20.25 -10.51 8.47
CA THR A 18 19.74 -9.85 7.27
C THR A 18 19.81 -8.35 7.43
N ASN A 19 20.74 -7.74 6.71
CA ASN A 19 20.87 -6.30 6.57
C ASN A 19 19.76 -5.72 5.66
N LEU A 20 18.53 -6.21 5.77
CA LEU A 20 17.40 -5.58 5.10
C LEU A 20 17.00 -4.36 5.93
N ASP A 21 17.02 -3.18 5.30
CA ASP A 21 16.40 -1.99 5.86
C ASP A 21 14.88 -2.13 5.75
N LEU A 22 14.27 -2.97 6.59
CA LEU A 22 12.83 -3.26 6.61
C LEU A 22 12.34 -3.55 8.02
N ASN A 23 11.10 -3.12 8.31
CA ASN A 23 10.49 -3.40 9.59
C ASN A 23 10.19 -4.89 9.69
N ILE A 24 10.60 -5.51 10.77
CA ILE A 24 10.21 -6.89 11.07
C ILE A 24 8.70 -6.90 11.35
N ILE A 25 7.96 -7.82 10.71
CA ILE A 25 6.55 -8.07 11.03
C ILE A 25 6.51 -8.98 12.25
N ARG A 26 6.07 -8.42 13.40
CA ARG A 26 5.99 -9.18 14.65
C ARG A 26 4.83 -10.18 14.62
N PRO A 27 4.82 -11.18 15.54
CA PRO A 27 3.63 -11.99 15.74
C PRO A 27 2.40 -11.11 15.99
N TYR A 28 1.27 -11.45 15.38
CA TYR A 28 -0.01 -10.71 15.47
C TYR A 28 -0.08 -9.37 14.72
N GLU A 29 1.03 -8.91 14.11
CA GLU A 29 1.00 -7.80 13.16
C GLU A 29 0.76 -8.33 11.76
N TYR A 30 -0.16 -7.69 11.03
CA TYR A 30 -0.47 -8.04 9.64
C TYR A 30 -0.73 -9.55 9.46
N ASP A 31 -1.62 -10.11 10.28
CA ASP A 31 -1.78 -11.57 10.41
C ASP A 31 -2.04 -12.28 9.08
N ASN A 32 -2.83 -11.69 8.18
CA ASN A 32 -3.13 -12.29 6.89
C ASN A 32 -1.91 -12.29 5.97
N LEU A 33 -1.19 -11.17 5.89
CA LEU A 33 0.05 -11.02 5.12
C LEU A 33 1.15 -11.92 5.69
N ARG A 34 1.32 -11.95 7.01
CA ARG A 34 2.30 -12.80 7.70
C ARG A 34 2.00 -14.27 7.45
N LYS A 35 0.74 -14.69 7.57
CA LYS A 35 0.32 -16.07 7.28
C LYS A 35 0.63 -16.43 5.84
N LEU A 36 0.28 -15.56 4.88
CA LEU A 36 0.60 -15.76 3.46
C LEU A 36 2.10 -15.97 3.21
N ILE A 37 2.95 -15.12 3.81
CA ILE A 37 4.40 -15.23 3.68
C ILE A 37 4.90 -16.54 4.30
N SER A 38 4.39 -16.92 5.49
CA SER A 38 4.81 -18.14 6.20
C SER A 38 4.55 -19.42 5.40
N VAL A 39 3.51 -19.42 4.58
CA VAL A 39 3.19 -20.52 3.66
C VAL A 39 3.81 -20.33 2.27
N HIS A 40 4.78 -19.43 2.13
CA HIS A 40 5.53 -19.15 0.90
C HIS A 40 4.63 -18.74 -0.27
N TYR A 41 3.61 -17.92 0.00
CA TYR A 41 2.57 -17.52 -0.95
C TYR A 41 1.77 -18.70 -1.55
N ASN A 42 1.88 -19.91 -0.97
CA ASN A 42 1.01 -21.02 -1.31
C ASN A 42 -0.32 -20.80 -0.59
N ILE A 43 -1.30 -20.29 -1.32
CA ILE A 43 -2.64 -20.08 -0.78
C ILE A 43 -3.29 -21.46 -0.59
N LEU A 44 -3.79 -21.74 0.62
CA LEU A 44 -4.73 -22.83 0.85
C LEU A 44 -5.98 -22.52 0.03
N GLU A 45 -6.40 -23.42 -0.86
CA GLU A 45 -7.65 -23.26 -1.59
C GLU A 45 -8.80 -23.09 -0.58
N VAL A 46 -9.32 -21.87 -0.49
CA VAL A 46 -10.54 -21.58 0.26
C VAL A 46 -11.69 -21.98 -0.65
N TYR A 47 -12.50 -22.93 -0.19
CA TYR A 47 -13.63 -23.46 -0.96
C TYR A 47 -14.72 -22.40 -1.17
N ASP A 48 -14.93 -21.54 -0.18
CA ASP A 48 -15.87 -20.42 -0.27
C ASP A 48 -15.25 -19.23 -1.02
N LYS A 49 -15.90 -18.81 -2.10
CA LYS A 49 -15.43 -17.71 -2.96
C LYS A 49 -15.48 -16.35 -2.27
N ASN A 50 -16.44 -16.11 -1.38
CA ASN A 50 -16.54 -14.84 -0.65
C ASN A 50 -15.46 -14.78 0.44
N GLU A 51 -15.25 -15.86 1.19
CA GLU A 51 -14.16 -15.95 2.17
C GLU A 51 -12.79 -15.79 1.50
N GLN A 52 -12.61 -16.36 0.31
CA GLN A 52 -11.42 -16.13 -0.50
C GLN A 52 -11.23 -14.64 -0.82
N LYS A 53 -12.27 -13.96 -1.30
CA LYS A 53 -12.23 -12.52 -1.61
C LYS A 53 -11.94 -11.67 -0.37
N ILE A 54 -12.53 -12.02 0.79
CA ILE A 54 -12.26 -11.36 2.08
C ILE A 54 -10.80 -11.51 2.47
N SER A 55 -10.27 -12.75 2.46
CA SER A 55 -8.87 -13.01 2.80
C SER A 55 -7.91 -12.27 1.87
N MET A 56 -8.20 -12.26 0.55
CA MET A 56 -7.39 -11.55 -0.43
C MET A 56 -7.37 -10.03 -0.18
N MET A 57 -8.52 -9.43 0.12
CA MET A 57 -8.57 -7.99 0.41
C MET A 57 -7.89 -7.64 1.73
N ASN A 58 -8.00 -8.47 2.76
CA ASN A 58 -7.26 -8.28 4.01
C ASN A 58 -5.74 -8.33 3.78
N ILE A 59 -5.26 -9.29 2.98
CA ILE A 59 -3.84 -9.38 2.59
C ILE A 59 -3.40 -8.10 1.87
N LEU A 60 -4.18 -7.62 0.90
CA LEU A 60 -3.82 -6.42 0.13
C LEU A 60 -3.81 -5.16 1.01
N ASN A 61 -4.79 -5.02 1.91
CA ASN A 61 -4.83 -3.92 2.88
C ASN A 61 -3.61 -3.93 3.80
N GLU A 62 -3.26 -5.09 4.37
CA GLU A 62 -2.10 -5.24 5.25
C GLU A 62 -0.77 -5.03 4.49
N TYR A 63 -0.68 -5.47 3.24
CA TYR A 63 0.44 -5.17 2.35
C TYR A 63 0.62 -3.66 2.18
N LEU A 64 -0.46 -2.91 1.90
CA LEU A 64 -0.40 -1.46 1.73
C LEU A 64 0.02 -0.75 3.03
N GLN A 65 -0.52 -1.19 4.17
CA GLN A 65 -0.11 -0.69 5.48
C GLN A 65 1.39 -0.89 5.72
N TYR A 66 1.90 -2.10 5.43
CA TYR A 66 3.32 -2.40 5.57
C TYR A 66 4.19 -1.55 4.63
N CYS A 67 3.80 -1.42 3.37
CA CYS A 67 4.52 -0.57 2.40
C CYS A 67 4.54 0.89 2.84
N ASN A 68 3.43 1.42 3.35
CA ASN A 68 3.37 2.79 3.85
C ASN A 68 4.32 3.02 5.04
N ALA A 69 4.34 2.07 5.99
CA ALA A 69 5.23 2.10 7.16
C ALA A 69 6.72 1.97 6.81
N ASN A 70 7.05 1.45 5.63
CA ASN A 70 8.42 1.26 5.15
C ASN A 70 8.75 2.15 3.94
N SER A 71 7.93 3.15 3.62
CA SER A 71 7.97 3.91 2.36
C SER A 71 9.29 4.63 2.08
N THR A 72 10.09 4.90 3.11
CA THR A 72 11.40 5.56 2.99
C THR A 72 12.57 4.60 2.93
N ARG A 73 12.35 3.30 3.07
CA ARG A 73 13.42 2.31 3.24
C ARG A 73 13.88 1.75 1.92
N SER A 74 15.19 1.64 1.75
CA SER A 74 15.80 1.30 0.45
C SER A 74 15.37 -0.06 -0.08
N ASP A 75 15.11 -1.01 0.82
CA ASP A 75 14.90 -2.41 0.48
C ASP A 75 13.42 -2.77 0.29
N LEU A 76 12.51 -1.81 0.48
CA LEU A 76 11.07 -2.04 0.31
C LEU A 76 10.73 -2.50 -1.10
N ILE A 77 11.45 -2.00 -2.11
CA ILE A 77 11.24 -2.43 -3.49
C ILE A 77 11.41 -3.94 -3.68
N LEU A 78 12.32 -4.58 -2.95
CA LEU A 78 12.53 -6.03 -3.03
C LEU A 78 11.30 -6.80 -2.55
N PHE A 79 10.65 -6.31 -1.50
CA PHE A 79 9.42 -6.90 -0.99
C PHE A 79 8.22 -6.67 -1.92
N ILE A 80 8.12 -5.47 -2.51
CA ILE A 80 7.08 -5.15 -3.51
C ILE A 80 7.18 -6.10 -4.70
N GLU A 81 8.39 -6.25 -5.28
CA GLU A 81 8.62 -7.18 -6.40
C GLU A 81 8.29 -8.64 -6.01
N GLU A 82 8.67 -9.07 -4.79
CA GLU A 82 8.38 -10.42 -4.31
C GLU A 82 6.87 -10.67 -4.16
N PHE A 83 6.14 -9.74 -3.53
CA PHE A 83 4.69 -9.84 -3.32
C PHE A 83 3.93 -9.91 -4.64
N PHE A 84 4.25 -9.04 -5.60
CA PHE A 84 3.55 -9.01 -6.88
C PHE A 84 3.79 -10.27 -7.70
N ASN A 85 5.05 -10.70 -7.82
CA ASN A 85 5.43 -11.87 -8.62
C ASN A 85 4.93 -13.19 -8.02
N ASN A 86 4.96 -13.31 -6.68
CA ASN A 86 4.61 -14.58 -6.04
C ASN A 86 3.13 -14.70 -5.69
N TYR A 87 2.41 -13.60 -5.57
CA TYR A 87 1.02 -13.60 -5.12
C TYR A 87 0.07 -12.78 -6.01
N TYR A 88 0.25 -11.46 -6.10
CA TYR A 88 -0.77 -10.58 -6.70
C TYR A 88 -1.10 -10.98 -8.14
N TYR A 89 -0.10 -11.14 -9.02
CA TYR A 89 -0.34 -11.47 -10.43
C TYR A 89 -1.01 -12.83 -10.62
N LYS A 90 -0.73 -13.82 -9.76
CA LYS A 90 -1.37 -15.13 -9.80
C LYS A 90 -2.85 -15.08 -9.39
N LYS A 91 -3.26 -14.01 -8.73
CA LYS A 91 -4.61 -13.79 -8.21
C LYS A 91 -5.33 -12.63 -8.91
N LYS A 92 -4.72 -12.06 -9.96
CA LYS A 92 -5.23 -10.89 -10.67
C LYS A 92 -6.69 -11.04 -11.09
N ASN A 93 -7.07 -12.17 -11.68
CA ASN A 93 -8.46 -12.38 -12.13
C ASN A 93 -9.47 -12.27 -10.98
N VAL A 94 -9.13 -12.73 -9.78
CA VAL A 94 -10.02 -12.63 -8.61
C VAL A 94 -10.05 -11.19 -8.07
N TYR A 95 -8.93 -10.47 -8.13
CA TYR A 95 -8.92 -9.03 -7.84
C TYR A 95 -9.78 -8.24 -8.85
N ASP A 96 -9.67 -8.52 -10.14
CA ASP A 96 -10.47 -7.87 -11.18
C ASP A 96 -11.99 -8.09 -10.92
N GLU A 97 -12.38 -9.29 -10.47
CA GLU A 97 -13.74 -9.55 -10.02
C GLU A 97 -14.13 -8.73 -8.79
N ILE A 98 -13.26 -8.62 -7.77
CA ILE A 98 -13.51 -7.82 -6.57
C ILE A 98 -13.71 -6.35 -6.95
N TYR A 99 -12.83 -5.78 -7.78
CA TYR A 99 -12.89 -4.38 -8.18
C TYR A 99 -14.17 -4.08 -8.97
N LYS A 100 -14.57 -4.99 -9.86
CA LYS A 100 -15.86 -4.89 -10.56
C LYS A 100 -17.04 -5.01 -9.60
N ASP A 101 -16.99 -5.94 -8.65
CA ASP A 101 -18.06 -6.13 -7.66
C ASP A 101 -18.25 -4.89 -6.77
N CYS A 102 -17.14 -4.25 -6.35
CA CYS A 102 -17.17 -3.17 -5.36
C CYS A 102 -17.24 -1.75 -5.96
N SER A 103 -17.04 -1.60 -7.26
CA SER A 103 -17.17 -0.31 -7.99
C SER A 103 -18.60 0.03 -8.39
N VAL A 104 -19.53 -0.92 -8.29
CA VAL A 104 -20.95 -0.73 -8.63
C VAL A 104 -21.71 -0.26 -7.39
N ASP A 105 -22.14 1.00 -7.38
CA ASP A 105 -22.86 1.66 -6.26
C ASP A 105 -24.13 0.92 -5.79
N THR A 106 -24.68 0.01 -6.61
CA THR A 106 -25.93 -0.69 -6.33
C THR A 106 -25.76 -2.09 -5.72
N GLN A 107 -24.55 -2.62 -5.58
CA GLN A 107 -24.35 -4.00 -5.13
C GLN A 107 -23.13 -4.16 -4.20
N SER A 108 -23.36 -4.01 -2.89
CA SER A 108 -23.32 -5.14 -1.94
C SER A 108 -22.75 -4.81 -0.55
N GLN A 109 -23.46 -5.28 0.49
CA GLN A 109 -22.97 -5.44 1.87
C GLN A 109 -21.95 -6.61 1.97
N LYS A 110 -21.09 -6.80 0.97
CA LYS A 110 -20.08 -7.86 1.06
C LYS A 110 -18.89 -7.33 1.83
N ASP A 111 -18.45 -8.08 2.83
CA ASP A 111 -17.38 -7.66 3.74
C ASP A 111 -16.08 -7.28 3.01
N TYR A 112 -15.76 -7.95 1.90
CA TYR A 112 -14.59 -7.61 1.09
C TYR A 112 -14.68 -6.24 0.42
N CYS A 113 -15.88 -5.73 0.15
CA CYS A 113 -16.09 -4.39 -0.40
C CYS A 113 -15.88 -3.28 0.65
N GLU A 114 -16.09 -3.57 1.93
CA GLU A 114 -15.73 -2.64 3.01
C GLU A 114 -14.21 -2.50 3.13
N ILE A 115 -13.47 -3.61 3.00
CA ILE A 115 -12.01 -3.58 2.98
C ILE A 115 -11.48 -2.86 1.72
N TYR A 116 -12.14 -3.05 0.58
CA TYR A 116 -11.84 -2.33 -0.66
C TYR A 116 -12.00 -0.81 -0.50
N LYS A 117 -13.13 -0.35 0.04
CA LYS A 117 -13.36 1.09 0.33
C LYS A 117 -12.34 1.67 1.29
N LYS A 118 -11.94 0.89 2.30
CA LYS A 118 -10.85 1.25 3.20
C LYS A 118 -9.54 1.46 2.44
N CYS A 119 -9.18 0.56 1.52
CA CYS A 119 -7.97 0.71 0.71
C CYS A 119 -7.99 1.96 -0.17
N ILE A 120 -9.12 2.27 -0.81
CA ILE A 120 -9.29 3.51 -1.59
C ILE A 120 -9.11 4.75 -0.71
N THR A 121 -9.62 4.70 0.52
CA THR A 121 -9.62 5.86 1.41
C THR A 121 -8.24 6.08 2.03
N GLU A 122 -7.61 5.03 2.55
CA GLU A 122 -6.33 5.10 3.27
C GLU A 122 -5.12 5.13 2.33
N PHE A 123 -5.20 4.47 1.17
CA PHE A 123 -4.07 4.26 0.26
C PHE A 123 -4.37 4.69 -1.17
N LYS A 124 -5.24 5.70 -1.34
CA LYS A 124 -5.79 6.15 -2.63
C LYS A 124 -4.84 6.05 -3.82
N CYS A 125 -3.69 6.73 -3.77
CA CYS A 125 -2.76 6.79 -4.90
C CYS A 125 -2.16 5.41 -5.23
N ASP A 126 -1.68 4.69 -4.23
CA ASP A 126 -1.06 3.38 -4.42
C ASP A 126 -2.11 2.35 -4.86
N PHE A 127 -3.27 2.33 -4.21
CA PHE A 127 -4.35 1.42 -4.53
C PHE A 127 -4.92 1.65 -5.93
N SER A 128 -5.20 2.90 -6.31
CA SER A 128 -5.71 3.21 -7.66
C SER A 128 -4.73 2.80 -8.76
N LEU A 129 -3.42 2.96 -8.55
CA LEU A 129 -2.42 2.47 -9.50
C LEU A 129 -2.38 0.95 -9.57
N ILE A 130 -2.47 0.26 -8.43
CA ILE A 130 -2.52 -1.21 -8.39
C ILE A 130 -3.76 -1.76 -9.10
N GLU A 131 -4.90 -1.10 -8.93
CA GLU A 131 -6.18 -1.44 -9.56
C GLU A 131 -6.11 -1.25 -11.08
N GLN A 132 -5.64 -0.09 -11.55
CA GLN A 132 -5.62 0.25 -12.97
C GLN A 132 -4.49 -0.44 -13.73
N ASN A 133 -3.29 -0.41 -13.17
CA ASN A 133 -2.08 -0.87 -13.83
C ASN A 133 -1.02 -1.33 -12.80
N PRO A 134 -1.11 -2.59 -12.33
CA PRO A 134 -0.21 -3.11 -11.31
C PRO A 134 1.25 -3.16 -11.75
N GLU A 135 1.53 -3.28 -13.06
CA GLU A 135 2.90 -3.20 -13.58
C GLU A 135 3.47 -1.79 -13.48
N GLU A 136 2.68 -0.78 -13.81
CA GLU A 136 3.08 0.62 -13.65
C GLU A 136 3.29 0.99 -12.18
N TYR A 137 2.46 0.48 -11.26
CA TYR A 137 2.71 0.62 -9.82
C TYR A 137 4.11 0.10 -9.42
N VAL A 138 4.45 -1.13 -9.81
CA VAL A 138 5.75 -1.74 -9.46
C VAL A 138 6.90 -0.96 -10.09
N ASN A 139 6.78 -0.59 -11.37
CA ASN A 139 7.80 0.19 -12.09
C ASN A 139 8.00 1.58 -11.47
N ASN A 140 6.93 2.27 -11.12
CA ASN A 140 6.98 3.58 -10.47
C ASN A 140 7.69 3.49 -9.11
N LYS A 141 7.38 2.47 -8.29
CA LYS A 141 8.08 2.24 -7.02
C LYS A 141 9.56 1.91 -7.26
N LYS A 142 9.89 1.14 -8.29
CA LYS A 142 11.27 0.81 -8.65
C LYS A 142 12.09 2.03 -9.03
N GLU A 143 11.55 2.88 -9.90
CA GLU A 143 12.21 4.12 -10.29
C GLU A 143 12.44 5.06 -9.10
N LEU A 144 11.44 5.18 -8.22
CA LEU A 144 11.55 5.98 -7.01
C LEU A 144 12.72 5.49 -6.15
N HIS A 145 12.76 4.21 -5.79
CA HIS A 145 13.82 3.67 -4.92
C HIS A 145 15.20 3.73 -5.59
N GLN A 146 15.29 3.55 -6.92
CA GLN A 146 16.56 3.75 -7.65
C GLN A 146 17.05 5.21 -7.59
N LYS A 147 16.15 6.18 -7.69
CA LYS A 147 16.48 7.61 -7.55
C LYS A 147 16.91 7.94 -6.11
N MET A 148 16.27 7.33 -5.12
CA MET A 148 16.62 7.48 -3.70
C MET A 148 18.02 6.93 -3.40
N ASN A 149 18.32 5.71 -3.84
CA ASN A 149 19.60 5.02 -3.55
C ASN A 149 20.82 5.68 -4.22
N LYS A 150 20.63 6.42 -5.32
CA LYS A 150 21.72 7.15 -5.99
C LYS A 150 22.11 8.45 -5.27
N GLY A 151 21.53 8.76 -4.11
CA GLY A 151 21.78 10.01 -3.37
C GLY A 151 21.31 11.27 -4.11
N GLY A 152 20.56 11.11 -5.20
CA GLY A 152 20.18 12.17 -6.14
C GLY A 152 18.84 12.85 -5.84
N LEU A 153 18.33 12.75 -4.61
CA LEU A 153 17.05 13.34 -4.23
C LEU A 153 17.17 14.85 -4.04
N TRP A 154 17.01 15.59 -5.12
CA TRP A 154 16.45 16.93 -5.03
C TRP A 154 14.95 16.78 -4.74
N MET A 155 14.46 17.47 -3.70
CA MET A 155 13.05 17.42 -3.26
C MET A 155 12.05 17.60 -4.40
N GLU A 156 12.42 18.34 -5.46
CA GLU A 156 11.61 18.56 -6.66
C GLU A 156 11.26 17.28 -7.44
N ASN A 157 12.11 16.24 -7.42
CA ASN A 157 11.83 14.97 -8.11
C ASN A 157 10.85 14.10 -7.31
N ILE A 158 10.91 14.17 -5.98
CA ILE A 158 9.97 13.51 -5.08
C ILE A 158 8.60 14.17 -5.18
N VAL A 159 8.57 15.52 -5.11
CA VAL A 159 7.34 16.31 -5.24
C VAL A 159 6.66 16.07 -6.57
N ARG A 160 7.38 16.12 -7.70
CA ARG A 160 6.79 15.82 -9.02
C ARG A 160 6.24 14.39 -9.14
N PHE A 161 6.85 13.43 -8.46
CA PHE A 161 6.31 12.06 -8.44
C PHE A 161 4.99 12.02 -7.67
N PHE A 162 4.91 12.63 -6.49
CA PHE A 162 3.67 12.74 -5.74
C PHE A 162 2.60 13.55 -6.50
N GLU A 163 2.97 14.64 -7.16
CA GLU A 163 2.07 15.41 -8.03
C GLU A 163 1.52 14.55 -9.17
N LYS A 164 2.37 13.82 -9.89
CA LYS A 164 1.94 12.90 -10.95
C LYS A 164 0.97 11.82 -10.43
N THR A 165 1.23 11.27 -9.24
CA THR A 165 0.28 10.32 -8.63
C THR A 165 -1.04 10.98 -8.22
N SER A 166 -1.01 12.26 -7.84
CA SER A 166 -2.21 13.03 -7.51
C SER A 166 -3.01 13.44 -8.74
N ASP A 167 -2.37 13.71 -9.88
CA ASP A 167 -3.01 14.08 -11.15
C ASP A 167 -3.73 12.89 -11.81
N ILE A 168 -3.22 11.67 -11.64
CA ILE A 168 -3.93 10.43 -12.04
C ILE A 168 -5.22 10.26 -11.21
N SER A 169 -5.24 10.80 -9.98
CA SER A 169 -6.42 10.92 -9.13
C SER A 169 -7.08 12.29 -9.35
N SER A 170 -7.83 12.46 -10.45
CA SER A 170 -8.55 13.69 -10.78
C SER A 170 -9.60 14.17 -9.75
N SER A 171 -9.71 13.51 -8.59
CA SER A 171 -10.50 13.90 -7.41
C SER A 171 -9.69 14.37 -6.19
N ALA A 172 -8.36 14.48 -6.25
CA ALA A 172 -7.53 14.87 -5.10
C ALA A 172 -7.29 16.39 -4.94
N SER A 173 -7.42 17.17 -6.01
CA SER A 173 -7.07 18.61 -6.00
C SER A 173 -7.92 19.46 -5.05
N VAL A 174 -9.12 19.01 -4.68
CA VAL A 174 -10.03 19.75 -3.80
C VAL A 174 -9.72 19.52 -2.31
N ILE A 175 -9.20 18.35 -1.93
CA ILE A 175 -9.10 17.97 -0.50
C ILE A 175 -7.83 18.53 0.14
N THR A 176 -6.69 18.47 -0.55
CA THR A 176 -5.41 18.94 0.02
C THR A 176 -5.39 20.45 0.25
N GLY A 177 -6.03 21.23 -0.65
CA GLY A 177 -6.18 22.67 -0.46
C GLY A 177 -7.06 23.04 0.73
N THR A 178 -8.11 22.25 1.00
CA THR A 178 -9.06 22.54 2.07
C THR A 178 -8.46 22.29 3.45
N VAL A 179 -7.67 21.22 3.62
CA VAL A 179 -7.01 20.89 4.90
C VAL A 179 -5.92 21.91 5.25
N VAL A 180 -5.13 22.35 4.27
CA VAL A 180 -4.08 23.36 4.49
C VAL A 180 -4.69 24.74 4.80
N ALA A 181 -5.77 25.13 4.11
CA ALA A 181 -6.50 26.37 4.41
C ALA A 181 -7.14 26.36 5.81
N LEU A 182 -7.66 25.22 6.26
CA LEU A 182 -8.18 25.05 7.63
C LEU A 182 -7.07 25.18 8.69
N PHE A 183 -5.88 24.65 8.43
CA PHE A 183 -4.73 24.83 9.33
C PHE A 183 -4.28 26.30 9.43
N PHE A 184 -4.23 27.03 8.30
CA PHE A 184 -3.84 28.45 8.33
C PHE A 184 -4.88 29.35 8.98
N THR A 185 -6.17 29.10 8.75
CA THR A 185 -7.26 29.88 9.36
C THR A 185 -7.33 29.66 10.88
N THR A 186 -7.24 28.41 11.34
CA THR A 186 -7.21 28.10 12.78
C THR A 186 -5.98 28.66 13.48
N PHE A 187 -4.80 28.60 12.86
CA PHE A 187 -3.57 29.20 13.39
C PHE A 187 -3.66 30.74 13.47
N ALA A 188 -4.20 31.39 12.42
CA ALA A 188 -4.38 32.83 12.41
C ALA A 188 -5.37 33.29 13.51
N LEU A 189 -6.50 32.60 13.66
CA LEU A 189 -7.49 32.88 14.70
C LEU A 189 -6.91 32.68 16.10
N TYR A 190 -6.16 31.60 16.33
CA TYR A 190 -5.47 31.36 17.61
C TYR A 190 -4.49 32.48 17.96
N LYS A 191 -3.69 32.92 16.98
CA LYS A 191 -2.72 34.00 17.18
C LYS A 191 -3.39 35.35 17.47
N VAL A 192 -4.51 35.66 16.81
CA VAL A 192 -5.30 36.87 17.08
C VAL A 192 -5.92 36.81 18.47
N LEU A 193 -6.51 35.68 18.88
CA LEU A 193 -7.12 35.52 20.20
C LEU A 193 -6.10 35.70 21.33
N LYS A 194 -4.89 35.15 21.16
CA LYS A 194 -3.79 35.26 22.14
C LYS A 194 -3.23 36.68 22.28
N ASN A 195 -3.40 37.54 21.28
CA ASN A 195 -2.96 38.94 21.34
C ASN A 195 -4.02 39.88 21.94
N TYR A 196 -5.25 39.40 22.18
CA TYR A 196 -6.35 40.18 22.75
C TYR A 196 -6.70 39.80 24.20
N ILE A 197 -6.13 38.72 24.74
CA ILE A 197 -6.23 38.28 26.14
C ILE A 197 -4.88 38.50 26.81
#